data_AF-A0A4V2MNH0-F1
#
_entry.id   AF-A0A4V2MNH0-F1
#
_cell.length_a   1.000
_cell.length_b   1.000
_cell.length_c   1.000
_cell.angle_alpha   90.00
_cell.angle_beta   90.00
_cell.angle_gamma   90.00
#
_symmetry.space_group_name_H-M   'P 1'
#
loop_
_entity.id
_entity.type
_entity.pdbx_description
1 polymer ?
#
loop_
_entity_poly.entity_id
_entity_poly.type
_entity_poly.pdbx_seq_one_letter_code
_entity_poly.pdbx_strand_id
1 'polypeptide(L)'
;MSRLAIYFTFPINNLMRLINQDFLKAFRIVWIITGLLCLFIIIKSVLISPIHLRYIPLCPSKAVNSECILCGMTRAFINIGEMNLKAAYTLNKGSVLLFSLILLNALYAIIYIIKISYSNKIKTKQI
;
A
#
# COMPACT_ATOMS: atom_id res chain seq x y z
N MET A 1 -29.40 47.35 -11.00
CA MET A 1 -28.40 46.45 -11.64
C MET A 1 -27.16 46.33 -10.76
N SER A 2 -27.26 45.74 -9.56
CA SER A 2 -26.18 45.85 -8.57
C SER A 2 -26.16 44.68 -7.57
N ARG A 3 -26.19 43.44 -8.05
CA ARG A 3 -26.02 42.24 -7.21
C ARG A 3 -25.10 41.16 -7.82
N LEU A 4 -24.21 41.54 -8.75
CA LEU A 4 -23.29 40.60 -9.43
C LEU A 4 -21.81 40.78 -9.04
N ALA A 5 -21.45 41.79 -8.24
CA ALA A 5 -20.06 42.13 -7.96
C ALA A 5 -19.47 41.53 -6.66
N ILE A 6 -20.21 40.69 -5.92
CA ILE A 6 -19.76 40.20 -4.60
C ILE A 6 -19.11 38.80 -4.67
N TYR A 7 -19.27 38.06 -5.78
CA TYR A 7 -18.70 36.72 -5.90
C TYR A 7 -17.25 36.66 -6.42
N PHE A 8 -16.64 37.77 -6.84
CA PHE A 8 -15.36 37.73 -7.55
C PHE A 8 -14.09 38.04 -6.73
N THR A 9 -14.22 38.31 -5.43
CA THR A 9 -13.07 38.53 -4.53
C THR A 9 -13.07 37.55 -3.37
N PHE A 10 -13.41 36.28 -3.60
CA PHE A 10 -12.93 35.24 -2.70
C PHE A 10 -11.40 35.19 -2.88
N PRO A 11 -10.60 35.51 -1.84
CA PRO A 11 -9.17 35.69 -2.02
C PRO A 11 -8.56 34.38 -2.53
N ILE A 12 -7.93 34.43 -3.71
CA ILE A 12 -7.36 33.29 -4.42
C ILE A 12 -6.47 32.44 -3.51
N ASN A 13 -5.76 33.08 -2.57
CA ASN A 13 -4.93 32.41 -1.57
C ASN A 13 -5.69 31.46 -0.65
N ASN A 14 -6.93 31.78 -0.28
CA ASN A 14 -7.76 30.90 0.57
C ASN A 14 -8.33 29.74 -0.24
N LEU A 15 -8.72 29.97 -1.51
CA LEU A 15 -9.19 28.92 -2.41
C LEU A 15 -8.07 27.90 -2.68
N MET A 16 -6.87 28.38 -3.01
CA MET A 16 -5.70 27.52 -3.28
C MET A 16 -5.28 26.72 -2.03
N ARG A 17 -5.38 27.32 -0.83
CA ARG A 17 -5.14 26.63 0.44
C ARG A 17 -6.15 25.54 0.74
N LEU A 18 -7.44 25.77 0.46
CA LEU A 18 -8.49 24.76 0.64
C LEU A 18 -8.31 23.59 -0.33
N ILE A 19 -8.05 23.85 -1.61
CA ILE A 19 -7.76 22.83 -2.63
C ILE A 19 -6.56 21.97 -2.21
N ASN A 20 -5.48 22.60 -1.73
CA ASN A 20 -4.31 21.88 -1.25
C ASN A 20 -4.62 21.01 -0.01
N GLN A 21 -5.46 21.48 0.91
CA GLN A 21 -5.85 20.69 2.08
C GLN A 21 -6.72 19.49 1.72
N ASP A 22 -7.69 19.67 0.81
CA ASP A 22 -8.58 18.60 0.40
C ASP A 22 -7.85 17.57 -0.46
N PHE A 23 -6.91 18.00 -1.31
CA PHE A 23 -5.99 17.12 -2.01
C PHE A 23 -5.14 16.28 -1.04
N LEU A 24 -4.54 16.90 -0.02
CA LEU A 24 -3.73 16.19 0.97
C LEU A 24 -4.56 15.21 1.81
N LYS A 25 -5.83 15.53 2.11
CA LYS A 25 -6.75 14.59 2.77
C LYS A 25 -7.05 13.40 1.86
N ALA A 26 -7.39 13.65 0.59
CA ALA A 26 -7.68 12.59 -0.38
C ALA A 26 -6.46 11.67 -0.59
N PHE A 27 -5.28 12.26 -0.80
CA PHE A 27 -4.02 11.52 -0.93
C PHE A 27 -3.74 10.64 0.28
N ARG A 28 -3.97 11.16 1.49
CA ARG A 28 -3.81 10.41 2.73
C ARG A 28 -4.76 9.23 2.84
N ILE A 29 -6.03 9.40 2.45
CA ILE A 29 -7.01 8.31 2.44
C ILE A 29 -6.56 7.21 1.47
N VAL A 30 -6.17 7.57 0.25
CA VAL A 30 -5.67 6.62 -0.76
C VAL A 30 -4.42 5.89 -0.25
N TRP A 31 -3.50 6.62 0.38
CA TRP A 31 -2.29 6.03 0.96
C TRP A 31 -2.61 5.02 2.07
N ILE A 32 -3.57 5.31 2.96
CA ILE A 32 -4.01 4.35 3.99
C ILE A 32 -4.62 3.10 3.35
N ILE A 33 -5.52 3.24 2.38
CA ILE A 33 -6.14 2.11 1.69
C ILE A 33 -5.06 1.24 1.04
N THR A 34 -4.10 1.87 0.36
CA THR A 34 -2.97 1.18 -0.26
C THR A 34 -2.13 0.46 0.78
N GLY A 35 -1.85 1.09 1.92
CA GLY A 35 -1.14 0.46 3.05
C GLY A 35 -1.85 -0.77 3.62
N LEU A 36 -3.18 -0.73 3.72
CA LEU A 36 -3.98 -1.88 4.15
C LEU A 36 -3.94 -3.04 3.14
N LEU A 37 -3.98 -2.73 1.84
CA LEU A 37 -3.80 -3.74 0.79
C LEU A 37 -2.39 -4.36 0.84
N CYS A 38 -1.36 -3.53 1.04
CA CYS A 38 0.02 -4.00 1.25
C CYS A 38 0.11 -4.96 2.45
N LEU A 39 -0.52 -4.61 3.57
CA LEU A 39 -0.58 -5.46 4.76
C LEU A 39 -1.27 -6.80 4.47
N PHE A 40 -2.39 -6.78 3.74
CA PHE A 40 -3.08 -8.00 3.34
C PHE A 40 -2.17 -8.94 2.51
N ILE A 41 -1.40 -8.39 1.58
CA ILE A 41 -0.44 -9.16 0.76
C ILE A 41 0.62 -9.81 1.65
N ILE A 42 1.19 -9.07 2.60
CA ILE A 42 2.22 -9.60 3.53
C ILE A 42 1.65 -10.73 4.38
N ILE A 43 0.44 -10.54 4.92
CA ILE A 43 -0.24 -11.58 5.72
C ILE A 43 -0.43 -12.84 4.88
N LYS A 44 -0.92 -12.71 3.64
CA LYS A 44 -1.08 -13.87 2.74
C LYS A 44 0.23 -14.55 2.39
N SER A 45 1.32 -13.79 2.21
CA SER A 45 2.62 -14.39 1.92
C SER A 45 3.17 -15.23 3.07
N VAL A 46 2.82 -14.92 4.32
CA VAL A 46 3.26 -15.68 5.50
C VAL A 46 2.32 -16.85 5.80
N LEU A 47 1.02 -16.70 5.54
CA LEU A 47 0.03 -17.75 5.82
C LEU A 47 0.01 -18.89 4.78
N ILE A 48 0.38 -18.61 3.54
CA ILE A 48 0.36 -19.61 2.46
C ILE A 48 1.72 -20.31 2.41
N SER A 49 1.75 -21.60 2.74
CA SER A 49 2.96 -22.41 2.54
C SER A 49 3.19 -22.71 1.04
N PRO A 50 4.45 -22.77 0.55
CA PRO A 50 4.80 -23.13 -0.82
C PRO A 50 4.30 -24.50 -1.25
N ILE A 51 3.96 -25.41 -0.33
CA ILE A 51 3.36 -26.69 -0.68
C ILE A 51 2.06 -26.50 -1.47
N HIS A 52 1.29 -25.46 -1.15
CA HIS A 52 0.03 -25.13 -1.80
C HIS A 52 0.22 -24.64 -3.23
N LEU A 53 1.41 -24.13 -3.58
CA LEU A 53 1.75 -23.71 -4.94
C LEU A 53 1.79 -24.88 -5.92
N ARG A 54 1.89 -26.14 -5.43
CA ARG A 54 1.85 -27.35 -6.27
C ARG A 54 0.50 -27.57 -6.93
N TYR A 55 -0.58 -27.07 -6.33
CA TYR A 55 -1.93 -27.15 -6.90
C TYR A 55 -2.22 -26.05 -7.93
N ILE A 56 -1.31 -25.07 -8.07
CA ILE A 56 -1.48 -23.94 -8.98
C ILE A 56 -0.63 -24.21 -10.24
N PRO A 57 -1.24 -24.21 -11.44
CA PRO A 57 -0.53 -24.52 -12.68
C PRO A 57 0.69 -23.61 -12.88
N LEU A 58 1.73 -24.18 -13.47
CA LEU A 58 2.91 -23.43 -13.91
C LEU A 58 2.50 -22.50 -15.06
N CYS A 59 2.85 -21.23 -14.95
CA CYS A 59 2.62 -20.26 -16.01
C CYS A 59 3.54 -20.58 -17.21
N PRO A 60 3.11 -20.35 -18.46
CA PRO A 60 3.92 -20.60 -19.66
C PRO A 60 5.32 -19.97 -19.59
N SER A 61 5.42 -18.72 -19.12
CA SER A 61 6.70 -18.04 -18.90
C SER A 61 7.62 -18.81 -17.95
N LYS A 62 7.08 -19.41 -16.89
CA LYS A 62 7.87 -20.23 -15.97
C LYS A 62 8.21 -21.61 -16.52
N ALA A 63 7.39 -22.16 -17.42
CA ALA A 63 7.70 -23.41 -18.11
C ALA A 63 8.95 -23.29 -19.00
N VAL A 64 9.23 -22.09 -19.53
CA VAL A 64 10.44 -21.78 -20.30
C VAL A 64 11.54 -21.12 -19.47
N ASN A 65 11.51 -21.25 -18.13
CA ASN A 65 12.47 -20.64 -17.21
C ASN A 65 12.60 -19.10 -17.29
N SER A 66 11.61 -18.40 -17.84
CA SER A 66 11.62 -16.94 -17.89
C SER A 66 11.08 -16.33 -16.59
N GLU A 67 11.44 -15.07 -16.35
CA GLU A 67 10.81 -14.28 -15.30
C GLU A 67 9.36 -13.95 -15.70
N CYS A 68 8.47 -13.89 -14.70
CA CYS A 68 7.07 -13.57 -14.86
C CYS A 68 6.73 -12.51 -13.82
N ILE A 69 6.30 -11.33 -14.27
CA ILE A 69 6.04 -10.16 -13.41
C ILE A 69 4.93 -10.45 -12.40
N LEU A 70 3.95 -11.28 -12.75
CA LEU A 70 2.83 -11.59 -11.85
C LEU A 70 3.08 -12.88 -11.09
N CYS A 71 2.99 -14.00 -11.80
CA CYS A 71 3.06 -15.33 -11.24
C CYS A 71 4.42 -15.68 -10.59
N GLY A 72 5.51 -15.07 -11.07
CA GLY A 72 6.82 -15.18 -10.44
C GLY A 72 6.87 -14.40 -9.13
N MET A 73 6.26 -13.21 -9.08
CA MET A 73 6.22 -12.37 -7.88
C MET A 73 5.39 -12.99 -6.76
N THR A 74 4.20 -13.52 -7.05
CA THR A 74 3.38 -14.18 -6.03
C THR A 74 4.10 -15.37 -5.40
N ARG A 75 4.72 -16.23 -6.22
CA ARG A 75 5.52 -17.36 -5.73
C ARG A 75 6.75 -16.89 -4.95
N ALA A 76 7.39 -15.81 -5.39
CA ALA A 76 8.53 -15.23 -4.70
C ALA A 76 8.13 -14.67 -3.33
N PHE A 77 7.00 -13.97 -3.23
CA PHE A 77 6.49 -13.42 -1.97
C PHE A 77 6.19 -14.54 -0.96
N ILE A 78 5.59 -15.65 -1.40
CA ILE A 78 5.37 -16.82 -0.55
C ILE A 78 6.70 -17.40 -0.03
N ASN A 79 7.74 -17.48 -0.88
CA ASN A 79 9.08 -17.90 -0.44
C ASN A 79 9.72 -16.91 0.54
N ILE A 80 9.47 -15.61 0.37
CA ILE A 80 9.91 -14.58 1.33
C ILE A 80 9.21 -14.78 2.69
N GLY A 81 7.94 -15.19 2.69
CA GLY A 81 7.20 -15.52 3.91
C GLY A 81 7.83 -16.66 4.74
N GLU A 82 8.45 -17.63 4.08
CA GLU A 82 9.25 -18.70 4.73
C GLU A 82 10.72 -18.33 4.94
N MET A 83 11.08 -17.05 4.83
CA MET A 83 12.46 -16.55 4.93
C MET A 83 13.43 -17.13 3.87
N ASN A 84 12.92 -17.72 2.79
CA ASN A 84 13.73 -18.26 1.70
C ASN A 84 13.97 -17.22 0.60
N LEU A 85 14.82 -16.24 0.91
CA LEU A 85 15.15 -15.13 0.00
C LEU A 85 15.87 -15.59 -1.27
N LYS A 86 16.67 -16.66 -1.18
CA LYS A 86 17.41 -17.20 -2.33
C LYS A 86 16.44 -17.75 -3.38
N ALA A 87 15.46 -18.56 -2.96
CA ALA A 87 14.43 -19.07 -3.86
C ALA A 87 13.53 -17.94 -4.40
N ALA A 88 13.21 -16.94 -3.57
CA ALA A 88 12.45 -15.79 -4.04
C ALA A 88 13.17 -15.02 -5.16
N TYR A 89 14.48 -14.80 -4.99
CA TYR A 89 15.30 -14.07 -5.97
C TYR A 89 15.43 -14.82 -7.31
N THR A 90 15.52 -16.15 -7.30
CA THR A 90 15.52 -16.94 -8.54
C THR A 90 14.15 -16.94 -9.23
N LEU A 91 13.06 -16.78 -8.48
CA LEU A 91 11.71 -16.69 -9.02
C LEU A 91 11.46 -15.32 -9.67
N ASN A 92 11.89 -14.22 -9.04
CA ASN A 92 11.88 -12.89 -9.60
C ASN A 92 12.88 -11.98 -8.87
N LYS A 93 13.85 -11.41 -9.59
CA LYS A 93 14.92 -10.61 -8.96
C LYS A 93 14.40 -9.35 -8.26
N GLY A 94 13.32 -8.76 -8.79
CA GLY A 94 12.68 -7.58 -8.21
C GLY A 94 11.79 -7.86 -7.00
N SER A 95 11.52 -9.13 -6.69
CA SER A 95 10.58 -9.48 -5.61
C SER A 95 11.05 -9.02 -4.25
N VAL A 96 12.35 -9.17 -3.97
CA VAL A 96 12.91 -8.81 -2.66
C VAL A 96 12.77 -7.31 -2.42
N LEU A 97 13.17 -6.49 -3.40
CA LEU A 97 13.06 -5.04 -3.32
C LEU A 97 11.59 -4.59 -3.18
N LEU A 98 10.69 -5.12 -4.02
CA LEU A 98 9.28 -4.73 -3.96
C LEU A 98 8.64 -5.16 -2.64
N PHE A 99 8.93 -6.36 -2.15
CA PHE A 99 8.43 -6.83 -0.86
C PHE A 99 8.89 -5.93 0.27
N SER A 100 10.16 -5.51 0.29
CA SER A 100 10.68 -4.56 1.27
C SER A 100 9.96 -3.21 1.22
N LEU A 101 9.68 -2.67 0.04
CA LEU A 101 8.92 -1.42 -0.11
C LEU A 101 7.48 -1.55 0.39
N ILE A 102 6.81 -2.66 0.06
CA ILE A 102 5.45 -2.98 0.53
C ILE A 102 5.43 -3.13 2.06
N LEU A 103 6.43 -3.82 2.62
CA LEU A 103 6.58 -4.00 4.06
C LEU A 103 6.76 -2.67 4.79
N LEU A 104 7.68 -1.83 4.33
CA LEU A 104 7.89 -0.51 4.90
C LEU A 104 6.63 0.34 4.80
N ASN A 105 5.98 0.38 3.63
CA ASN A 105 4.73 1.12 3.44
C ASN A 105 3.63 0.66 4.40
N ALA A 106 3.45 -0.65 4.57
CA ALA A 106 2.48 -1.21 5.50
C ALA A 106 2.80 -0.84 6.96
N LEU A 107 4.08 -0.92 7.37
CA LEU A 107 4.51 -0.51 8.72
C LEU A 107 4.23 0.96 8.99
N TYR A 108 4.58 1.85 8.05
CA TYR A 108 4.29 3.29 8.18
C TYR A 108 2.79 3.57 8.26
N ALA A 109 1.97 2.89 7.45
CA ALA A 109 0.52 3.03 7.51
C ALA A 109 -0.04 2.59 8.87
N ILE A 110 0.43 1.47 9.43
CA ILE A 110 0.00 0.98 10.75
C ILE A 110 0.39 1.97 11.85
N ILE A 111 1.64 2.43 11.87
CA ILE A 111 2.12 3.42 12.86
C ILE A 111 1.27 4.70 12.78
N TYR A 112 0.95 5.14 11.57
CA TYR A 112 0.13 6.31 11.34
C TYR A 112 -1.31 6.15 11.88
N ILE A 113 -1.96 5.02 11.58
CA ILE A 113 -3.31 4.70 12.09
C ILE A 113 -3.31 4.63 13.62
N ILE A 114 -2.32 3.96 14.22
CA ILE A 114 -2.17 3.87 15.66
C ILE A 114 -2.06 5.27 16.27
N LYS A 115 -1.20 6.14 15.72
CA LYS A 115 -1.01 7.52 16.20
C LYS A 115 -2.31 8.33 16.15
N ILE A 116 -3.09 8.22 15.07
CA ILE A 116 -4.40 8.88 14.96
C ILE A 116 -5.36 8.36 16.04
N SER A 117 -5.46 7.04 16.17
CA SER A 117 -6.36 6.41 17.15
C SER A 117 -6.05 6.83 18.59
N TYR A 118 -4.76 6.93 18.95
CA TYR A 118 -4.35 7.46 20.25
C TYR A 118 -4.72 8.93 20.43
N SER A 119 -4.48 9.78 19.43
CA SER A 119 -4.80 11.21 19.50
C SER A 119 -6.30 11.46 19.67
N ASN A 120 -7.14 10.68 18.96
CA ASN A 120 -8.60 10.76 19.10
C ASN A 120 -9.06 10.33 20.50
N LYS A 121 -8.49 9.25 21.05
CA LYS A 121 -8.83 8.76 22.40
C LYS A 121 -8.52 9.78 23.49
N ILE A 122 -7.46 10.57 23.36
CA ILE A 122 -7.11 11.65 24.30
C ILE A 122 -8.15 12.78 24.24
N LYS A 123 -8.57 13.20 23.05
CA LYS A 123 -9.58 14.26 22.88
C LYS A 123 -10.94 13.89 23.47
N THR A 124 -11.37 12.63 23.32
CA THR A 124 -12.65 12.17 23.87
C THR A 124 -12.65 12.13 25.41
N LYS A 125 -11.49 12.00 26.05
CA LYS A 125 -11.39 11.98 27.53
C LYS A 125 -11.40 13.37 28.17
N GLN A 126 -11.31 14.44 27.37
CA GLN A 126 -11.29 15.84 27.83
C GLN A 126 -12.66 16.54 27.72
N ILE A 127 -13.68 15.84 27.22
CA ILE A 127 -15.08 16.27 27.13
C ILE A 127 -15.86 15.48 28.18
#